data_AF-A0A844D057-F1
#
_entry.id   AF-A0A844D057-F1
#
_cell.length_a   1.000
_cell.length_b   1.000
_cell.length_c   1.000
_cell.angle_alpha   90.00
_cell.angle_beta   90.00
_cell.angle_gamma   90.00
#
_symmetry.space_group_name_H-M   'P 1'
#
loop_
_entity.id
_entity.type
_entity.pdbx_description
1 polymer ?
#
loop_
_entity_poly.entity_id
_entity_poly.type
_entity_poly.pdbx_seq_one_letter_code
_entity_poly.pdbx_strand_id
1 'polypeptide(L)' 'MDILIWTGAFISLLGLVGLLWCIYKVWQARKSGLSDEALRDAVRKIVPLNTGALFVSVIGLMMVIVGIMLG' A
#
# COMPACT_ATOMS: atom_id res chain seq x y z
N MET A 1 -22.28 -9.20 10.20
CA MET A 1 -20.99 -8.51 10.45
C MET A 1 -20.56 -7.63 9.27
N ASP A 2 -21.52 -7.19 8.44
CA ASP A 2 -21.25 -6.62 7.12
C ASP A 2 -20.60 -5.24 7.17
N ILE A 3 -20.86 -4.48 8.23
CA ILE A 3 -20.23 -3.18 8.44
C ILE A 3 -18.72 -3.34 8.59
N LEU A 4 -18.26 -4.36 9.34
CA LEU A 4 -16.83 -4.62 9.55
C LEU A 4 -16.16 -5.06 8.25
N ILE A 5 -16.83 -5.91 7.47
CA ILE A 5 -16.41 -6.36 6.15
C ILE A 5 -16.27 -5.17 5.19
N TRP A 6 -17.29 -4.32 5.08
CA TRP A 6 -17.26 -3.16 4.20
C TRP A 6 -16.19 -2.15 4.60
N THR A 7 -16.04 -1.85 5.90
CA THR A 7 -14.98 -0.96 6.38
C THR A 7 -13.59 -1.55 6.15
N GLY A 8 -13.43 -2.86 6.38
CA GLY A 8 -12.17 -3.57 6.12
C GLY A 8 -11.80 -3.54 4.65
N ALA A 9 -12.76 -3.80 3.76
CA ALA A 9 -12.55 -3.75 2.32
C ALA A 9 -12.15 -2.34 1.86
N PHE A 10 -12.81 -1.29 2.37
CA PHE A 10 -12.47 0.09 2.05
C PHE A 10 -11.04 0.45 2.51
N ILE A 11 -10.68 0.09 3.74
CA ILE A 11 -9.34 0.34 4.29
C ILE A 11 -8.28 -0.45 3.49
N SER A 12 -8.58 -1.70 3.13
CA SER A 12 -7.66 -2.51 2.31
C SER A 12 -7.42 -1.89 0.94
N LEU A 13 -8.50 -1.38 0.31
CA LEU A 13 -8.46 -0.69 -0.98
C LEU A 13 -7.64 0.61 -0.91
N LEU A 14 -7.78 1.39 0.16
CA LEU A 14 -6.94 2.58 0.38
C LEU A 14 -5.45 2.21 0.47
N GLY A 15 -5.11 1.16 1.21
CA GLY A 15 -3.74 0.63 1.25
C GLY A 15 -3.25 0.21 -0.13
N LEU A 16 -4.09 -0.47 -0.92
CA LEU A 16 -3.75 -0.89 -2.28
C LEU A 16 -3.50 0.29 -3.22
N VAL A 17 -4.34 1.33 -3.18
CA VAL A 17 -4.12 2.56 -3.96
C VAL A 17 -2.80 3.22 -3.58
N GLY A 18 -2.46 3.23 -2.29
CA GLY A 18 -1.15 3.70 -1.80
C GLY A 18 0.02 2.88 -2.36
N LEU A 19 -0.11 1.56 -2.43
CA LEU A 19 0.90 0.67 -3.04
C LEU A 19 1.07 0.95 -4.53
N LEU A 20 -0.03 1.09 -5.28
CA LEU A 20 0.00 1.42 -6.70
C LEU A 20 0.69 2.77 -6.95
N TRP A 21 0.45 3.75 -6.07
CA TRP A 21 1.13 5.05 -6.13
C TRP A 21 2.65 4.93 -5.89
N CYS A 22 3.07 4.13 -4.92
CA CYS A 22 4.49 3.84 -4.68
C CYS A 22 5.16 3.21 -5.91
N ILE A 23 4.51 2.21 -6.51
CA ILE A 23 5.00 1.53 -7.71
C ILE A 23 5.16 2.53 -8.85
N TYR A 24 4.14 3.36 -9.09
CA TYR A 24 4.17 4.38 -10.12
C TYR A 24 5.34 5.36 -9.93
N LYS A 25 5.57 5.82 -8.68
CA LYS A 25 6.69 6.73 -8.36
C LYS A 25 8.06 6.11 -8.60
N VAL A 26 8.27 4.85 -8.21
CA VAL A 26 9.54 4.13 -8.45
C VAL A 26 9.73 3.89 -9.95
N TRP A 27 8.67 3.51 -10.67
CA TRP A 27 8.72 3.30 -12.10
C TRP A 27 9.05 4.59 -12.86
N GLN A 28 8.44 5.71 -12.47
CA GLN A 28 8.76 7.03 -13.01
C GLN A 28 10.24 7.40 -12.77
N ALA A 29 10.74 7.22 -11.54
CA ALA A 29 12.14 7.50 -11.19
C ALA A 29 13.13 6.62 -11.97
N ARG A 30 12.79 5.35 -12.21
CA ARG A 30 13.57 4.46 -13.08
C ARG A 30 13.57 4.94 -14.53
N LYS A 31 12.42 5.39 -15.04
CA LYS A 31 12.28 5.86 -16.42
C LYS A 31 13.01 7.18 -16.68
N SER A 32 13.22 8.03 -15.66
CA SER A 32 13.94 9.30 -15.79
C SER A 32 15.46 9.18 -15.97
N GLY A 33 16.03 7.97 -16.02
CA GLY A 33 17.47 7.79 -16.30
C GLY A 33 18.38 8.35 -15.21
N LEU A 34 17.94 8.31 -13.95
CA LEU A 34 18.74 8.75 -12.79
C LEU A 34 20.03 7.94 -12.68
N SER A 35 21.10 8.57 -12.16
CA SER A 35 22.27 7.84 -11.70
C SER A 35 21.89 6.83 -10.62
N ASP A 36 22.64 5.74 -10.50
CA ASP A 36 22.31 4.65 -9.57
C ASP A 36 22.20 5.13 -8.12
N GLU A 37 23.04 6.09 -7.73
CA GLU A 37 22.99 6.77 -6.43
C GLU A 37 21.67 7.53 -6.22
N ALA A 38 21.26 8.34 -7.19
CA ALA A 38 20.03 9.11 -7.13
C ALA A 38 18.77 8.21 -7.16
N LEU A 39 18.82 7.10 -7.90
CA LEU A 39 17.75 6.11 -7.92
C LEU A 39 17.60 5.41 -6.56
N ARG A 40 18.72 5.01 -5.94
CA ARG A 40 18.70 4.39 -4.60
C ARG A 40 18.14 5.34 -3.55
N ASP A 41 18.49 6.62 -3.60
CA ASP A 41 17.95 7.62 -2.69
C ASP A 41 16.45 7.88 -2.91
N ALA A 42 16.00 7.92 -4.17
CA ALA A 42 14.57 8.03 -4.49
C ALA A 42 13.78 6.83 -3.95
N VAL A 43 14.29 5.61 -4.13
CA VAL A 43 13.66 4.39 -3.61
C VAL A 43 13.64 4.40 -2.08
N ARG A 44 14.75 4.76 -1.42
CA ARG A 44 14.82 4.86 0.05
C ARG A 44 13.75 5.75 0.65
N LYS A 45 13.41 6.85 -0.02
CA LYS A 45 12.34 7.77 0.41
C LYS A 45 10.94 7.17 0.26
N ILE A 46 10.74 6.28 -0.70
CA ILE A 46 9.43 5.66 -1.00
C ILE A 46 9.16 4.43 -0.13
N VAL A 47 10.20 3.68 0.26
CA VAL A 47 10.06 2.44 1.06
C VAL A 47 9.22 2.61 2.33
N PRO A 48 9.41 3.64 3.19
CA PRO A 48 8.56 3.86 4.36
C PRO A 48 7.08 4.05 4.00
N LEU A 49 6.79 4.77 2.92
CA LEU A 49 5.42 4.99 2.44
C LEU A 49 4.80 3.70 1.89
N ASN A 50 5.59 2.89 1.18
CA ASN A 50 5.17 1.57 0.74
C ASN A 50 4.84 0.65 1.92
N THR A 51 5.69 0.62 2.95
CA THR A 51 5.46 -0.18 4.15
C THR A 51 4.23 0.28 4.92
N GLY A 52 4.00 1.59 5.03
CA GLY A 52 2.79 2.15 5.61
C GLY A 52 1.53 1.74 4.84
N ALA A 53 1.55 1.87 3.51
CA ALA A 53 0.44 1.47 2.65
C ALA A 53 0.16 -0.05 2.73
N LEU A 54 1.21 -0.87 2.77
CA LEU A 54 1.08 -2.32 2.98
C LEU A 54 0.41 -2.62 4.32
N PHE A 55 0.83 -1.96 5.40
CA PHE A 55 0.27 -2.17 6.73
C PHE A 55 -1.22 -1.81 6.80
N VAL A 56 -1.60 -0.68 6.21
CA VAL A 56 -3.01 -0.27 6.06
C VAL A 56 -3.79 -1.33 5.27
N SER A 57 -3.22 -1.84 4.17
CA SER A 57 -3.87 -2.85 3.34
C SER A 57 -4.13 -4.15 4.11
N VAL A 58 -3.13 -4.59 4.88
CA VAL A 58 -3.20 -5.81 5.71
C VAL A 58 -4.19 -5.64 6.84
N ILE A 59 -4.21 -4.50 7.54
CA ILE A 59 -5.20 -4.23 8.60
C ILE A 59 -6.62 -4.29 8.03
N GLY A 60 -6.85 -3.64 6.88
CA GLY A 60 -8.13 -3.72 6.16
C GLY A 60 -8.56 -5.16 5.90
N LEU A 61 -7.65 -5.98 5.36
CA LEU A 61 -7.91 -7.38 5.08
C LEU A 61 -8.20 -8.18 6.36
N MET A 62 -7.47 -7.93 7.45
CA MET A 62 -7.71 -8.60 8.74
C MET A 62 -9.09 -8.26 9.29
N MET A 63 -9.56 -7.02 9.16
CA MET A 63 -10.93 -6.65 9.54
C MET A 63 -11.98 -7.38 8.70
N VAL A 64 -11.75 -7.57 7.39
CA VAL A 64 -12.64 -8.38 6.53
C VAL A 64 -12.70 -9.81 7.03
N ILE A 65 -11.54 -10.43 7.29
CA ILE A 65 -11.46 -11.83 7.75
C ILE A 65 -12.20 -12.00 9.08
N VAL A 66 -11.93 -11.11 10.06
CA VAL A 66 -12.61 -11.12 11.35
C VAL A 66 -14.12 -10.91 11.18
N GLY A 67 -14.53 -10.03 10.25
CA GLY A 67 -15.93 -9.78 9.94
C GLY A 67 -16.63 -11.02 9.38
N ILE A 68 -15.96 -11.75 8.50
CA ILE A 68 -16.47 -13.01 7.95
C ILE A 68 -16.53 -14.09 9.03
N MET A 69 -15.53 -14.19 9.91
CA MET A 69 -15.51 -15.23 10.96
C MET A 69 -16.55 -15.03 12.06
N LEU A 70 -16.91 -13.77 12.34
CA LEU A 70 -17.91 -13.41 13.36
C LEU A 70 -19.34 -13.36 12.80
N GLY A 71 -19.52 -13.62 11.50
CA GLY A 71 -20.80 -13.56 10.77
C GLY A 71 -21.28 -14.92 10.33
#